data_AF-I5BTJ6-F1
#
_entry.id   AF-I5BTJ6-F1
#
_cell.length_a   1.000
_cell.length_b   1.000
_cell.length_c   1.000
_cell.angle_alpha   90.00
_cell.angle_beta   90.00
_cell.angle_gamma   90.00
#
_symmetry.space_group_name_H-M   'P 1'
#
loop_
_entity.id
_entity.type
_entity.pdbx_description
1 polymer ?
#
loop_
_entity_poly.entity_id
_entity_poly.type
_entity_poly.pdbx_seq_one_letter_code
_entity_poly.pdbx_strand_id
1 'polypeptide(L)'
;MRIFAAAMGLFMLASSAFALDAEGTVSNVDPEKLTITLDNGQTYKLPGEMDVSAIEPGMSVILAYREVDDGVKQITDMLLPE
;
A
#
# COMPACT_ATOMS: atom_id res chain seq x y z
N MET A 1 -20.10 -2.92 -45.55
CA MET A 1 -20.44 -2.48 -44.18
C MET A 1 -20.31 -3.63 -43.18
N ARG A 2 -19.14 -4.26 -43.01
CA ARG A 2 -18.92 -5.34 -42.00
C ARG A 2 -17.48 -5.45 -41.46
N ILE A 3 -16.51 -4.75 -42.07
CA ILE A 3 -15.08 -4.91 -41.75
C ILE A 3 -14.55 -3.86 -40.75
N PHE A 4 -15.35 -2.87 -40.35
CA PHE A 4 -14.96 -1.83 -39.39
C PHE A 4 -15.21 -2.19 -37.92
N ALA A 5 -15.83 -3.35 -37.64
CA ALA A 5 -16.20 -3.74 -36.27
C ALA A 5 -15.10 -4.50 -35.50
N ALA A 6 -13.96 -4.81 -36.13
CA ALA A 6 -12.93 -5.70 -35.54
C ALA A 6 -11.70 -4.97 -34.95
N ALA A 7 -11.59 -3.65 -35.08
CA ALA A 7 -10.38 -2.91 -34.73
C ALA A 7 -10.44 -2.13 -33.39
N MET A 8 -11.54 -2.20 -32.64
CA MET A 8 -11.69 -1.56 -31.31
C MET A 8 -11.28 -2.48 -30.14
N GLY A 9 -10.42 -3.46 -30.40
CA GLY A 9 -9.96 -4.40 -29.39
C GLY A 9 -8.63 -3.97 -28.78
N LEU A 10 -8.66 -3.64 -27.49
CA LEU A 10 -7.53 -3.61 -26.55
C LEU A 10 -6.46 -2.52 -26.75
N PHE A 11 -6.82 -1.29 -26.37
CA PHE A 11 -5.89 -0.49 -25.57
C PHE A 11 -6.14 -0.81 -24.10
N MET A 12 -5.70 -1.99 -23.65
CA MET A 12 -5.55 -2.21 -22.21
C MET A 12 -4.33 -1.38 -21.78
N LEU A 13 -4.61 -0.21 -21.18
CA LEU A 13 -3.60 0.57 -20.50
C LEU A 13 -3.03 -0.31 -19.39
N ALA A 14 -1.82 -0.83 -19.60
CA ALA A 14 -1.07 -1.51 -18.56
C ALA A 14 -0.66 -0.46 -17.53
N SER A 15 -1.47 -0.27 -16.48
CA SER A 15 -1.11 0.57 -15.35
C SER A 15 0.00 -0.15 -14.58
N SER A 16 1.23 0.33 -14.74
CA SER A 16 2.37 -0.11 -13.93
C SER A 16 2.12 0.32 -12.49
N ALA A 17 2.01 -0.65 -11.60
CA ALA A 17 1.73 -0.42 -10.21
C ALA A 17 3.06 -0.26 -9.46
N PHE A 18 3.61 0.96 -9.47
CA PHE A 18 4.86 1.29 -8.79
C PHE A 18 4.66 1.22 -7.26
N ALA A 19 5.58 0.56 -6.57
CA ALA A 19 5.70 0.65 -5.13
C ALA A 19 6.59 1.86 -4.80
N LEU A 20 6.21 2.61 -3.78
CA LEU A 20 6.94 3.74 -3.20
C LEU A 20 7.45 3.33 -1.82
N ASP A 21 8.59 3.89 -1.42
CA ASP A 21 9.16 3.64 -0.10
C ASP A 21 8.78 4.77 0.88
N ALA A 22 8.60 4.41 2.15
CA ALA A 22 8.46 5.34 3.25
C ALA A 22 9.24 4.83 4.48
N GLU A 23 9.85 5.75 5.20
CA GLU A 23 10.50 5.50 6.47
C GLU A 23 9.88 6.41 7.53
N GLY A 24 9.72 5.91 8.75
CA GLY A 24 9.21 6.70 9.85
C GLY A 24 9.00 5.90 11.12
N THR A 25 8.62 6.61 12.18
CA THR A 25 8.27 6.01 13.46
C THR A 25 6.77 5.76 13.52
N VAL A 26 6.36 4.56 13.93
CA VAL A 26 4.95 4.23 14.12
C VAL A 26 4.37 5.09 15.25
N SER A 27 3.41 5.94 14.93
CA SER A 27 2.72 6.80 15.90
C SER A 27 1.45 6.14 16.45
N ASN A 28 0.76 5.35 15.62
CA ASN A 28 -0.46 4.64 16.00
C ASN A 28 -0.62 3.33 15.22
N VAL A 29 -1.24 2.35 15.85
CA VAL A 29 -1.58 1.05 15.26
C VAL A 29 -3.07 0.79 15.50
N ASP A 30 -3.83 0.57 14.42
CA ASP A 30 -5.25 0.22 14.47
C ASP A 30 -5.42 -1.22 13.93
N PRO A 31 -5.48 -2.23 14.82
CA PRO A 31 -5.63 -3.62 14.42
C PRO A 31 -7.04 -3.95 13.88
N GLU A 32 -8.06 -3.14 14.20
CA GLU A 32 -9.42 -3.35 13.68
C GLU A 32 -9.51 -2.95 12.21
N LYS A 33 -8.84 -1.84 11.84
CA LYS A 33 -8.79 -1.37 10.45
C LYS A 33 -7.61 -1.91 9.66
N LEU A 34 -6.69 -2.64 10.32
CA LEU A 34 -5.41 -3.09 9.77
C LEU A 34 -4.64 -1.91 9.18
N THR A 35 -4.45 -0.85 9.96
CA THR A 35 -3.70 0.33 9.52
C THR A 35 -2.67 0.77 10.55
N ILE A 36 -1.56 1.32 10.07
CA ILE A 36 -0.58 2.04 10.90
C ILE A 36 -0.49 3.49 10.46
N THR A 37 -0.23 4.37 11.42
CA THR A 37 0.07 5.79 11.16
C THR A 37 1.52 6.02 11.52
N LEU A 38 2.27 6.69 10.64
CA LEU A 38 3.64 7.11 10.93
C LEU A 38 3.64 8.51 11.56
N ASP A 39 4.79 8.93 12.09
CA ASP A 39 5.03 10.24 12.69
C ASP A 39 4.85 11.41 11.70
N ASN A 40 5.00 11.15 10.40
CA ASN A 40 4.67 12.10 9.34
C ASN A 40 3.15 12.33 9.13
N GLY A 41 2.30 11.68 9.91
CA GLY A 41 0.83 11.80 9.86
C GLY A 41 0.16 11.01 8.73
N GLN A 42 0.93 10.30 7.90
CA GLN A 42 0.37 9.44 6.85
C GLN A 42 -0.06 8.09 7.43
N THR A 43 -1.16 7.57 6.90
CA THR A 43 -1.72 6.27 7.29
C THR A 43 -1.57 5.26 6.17
N TYR A 44 -1.17 4.05 6.53
CA TYR A 44 -0.85 2.95 5.62
C TYR A 44 -1.64 1.71 6.03
N LYS A 45 -2.20 1.02 5.03
CA LYS A 45 -2.97 -0.20 5.23
C LYS A 45 -2.07 -1.42 5.20
N LEU A 46 -2.12 -2.20 6.26
CA LEU A 46 -1.39 -3.45 6.41
C LEU A 46 -1.97 -4.52 5.47
N PRO A 47 -1.16 -5.47 4.99
CA PRO A 47 -1.66 -6.66 4.31
C PRO A 47 -2.56 -7.46 5.25
N GLY A 48 -3.62 -8.09 4.72
CA GLY A 48 -4.60 -8.82 5.52
C GLY A 48 -4.03 -10.02 6.30
N GLU A 49 -2.83 -10.47 5.94
CA GLU A 49 -2.14 -11.62 6.56
C GLU A 49 -1.00 -11.20 7.51
N MET A 50 -0.73 -9.89 7.65
CA MET A 50 0.36 -9.40 8.49
C MET A 50 -0.02 -9.47 9.97
N ASP A 51 0.88 -10.00 10.79
CA ASP A 51 0.72 -10.01 12.24
C ASP A 51 0.97 -8.60 12.80
N VAL A 52 -0.11 -7.93 13.18
CA VAL A 52 -0.09 -6.56 13.73
C VAL A 52 0.47 -6.53 15.16
N SER A 53 0.50 -7.67 15.86
CA SER A 53 1.00 -7.74 17.24
C SER A 53 2.50 -7.50 17.36
N ALA A 54 3.25 -7.65 16.26
CA ALA A 54 4.68 -7.36 16.21
C ALA A 54 5.00 -5.86 15.99
N ILE A 55 3.98 -5.01 15.84
CA ILE A 55 4.14 -3.59 15.54
C ILE A 55 3.61 -2.77 16.71
N GLU A 56 4.49 -2.00 17.35
CA GLU A 56 4.18 -1.15 18.48
C GLU A 56 4.45 0.33 18.16
N PRO A 57 3.68 1.27 18.73
CA PRO A 57 4.01 2.69 18.67
C PRO A 57 5.42 2.97 19.21
N GLY A 58 6.19 3.77 18.48
CA GLY A 58 7.59 4.09 18.79
C GLY A 58 8.61 3.26 17.99
N MET A 59 8.18 2.23 17.26
CA MET A 59 9.07 1.47 16.38
C MET A 59 9.42 2.27 15.11
N SER A 60 10.69 2.30 14.75
CA SER A 60 11.16 2.86 13.48
C SER A 60 11.07 1.80 12.39
N VAL A 61 10.28 2.04 11.35
CA VAL A 61 10.03 1.06 10.28
C VAL A 61 10.37 1.63 8.91
N ILE A 62 10.77 0.76 8.00
CA ILE A 62 10.89 1.05 6.56
C ILE A 62 9.85 0.20 5.85
N LEU A 63 9.02 0.82 5.02
CA LEU A 63 7.95 0.12 4.31
C LEU A 63 7.93 0.50 2.84
N ALA A 64 7.58 -0.49 2.01
CA ALA A 64 7.17 -0.26 0.63
C ALA A 64 5.65 -0.31 0.58
N TYR A 65 5.03 0.63 -0.12
CA TYR A 65 3.60 0.72 -0.29
C TYR A 65 3.23 1.03 -1.73
N ARG A 66 1.99 0.77 -2.09
CA ARG A 66 1.39 1.16 -3.35
C ARG A 66 0.11 1.91 -3.08
N GLU A 67 -0.16 2.95 -3.86
CA GLU A 67 -1.48 3.55 -3.89
C GLU A 67 -2.40 2.69 -4.75
N VAL A 68 -3.47 2.16 -4.14
CA VAL A 68 -4.55 1.47 -4.83
C VAL A 68 -5.69 2.44 -5.09
N ASP A 69 -6.82 1.92 -5.59
CA ASP A 69 -8.02 2.73 -5.84
C ASP A 69 -8.41 3.56 -4.60
N ASP A 70 -8.91 4.77 -4.84
CA ASP A 70 -9.28 5.77 -3.83
C ASP A 70 -8.12 6.32 -2.98
N GLY A 71 -6.86 6.16 -3.43
CA GLY A 71 -5.69 6.77 -2.78
C GLY A 71 -5.23 6.06 -1.51
N VAL A 72 -5.71 4.83 -1.28
CA VAL A 72 -5.30 4.01 -0.14
C VAL A 72 -3.86 3.56 -0.34
N LYS A 73 -3.00 3.89 0.64
CA LYS A 73 -1.59 3.46 0.67
C LYS A 73 -1.51 2.06 1.26
N GLN A 74 -1.55 1.03 0.43
CA GLN A 74 -1.45 -0.36 0.85
C GLN A 74 0.02 -0.79 0.92
N ILE A 75 0.44 -1.26 2.09
CA ILE A 75 1.78 -1.79 2.32
C ILE A 75 1.94 -3.08 1.52
N THR A 76 3.06 -3.18 0.81
CA THR A 76 3.45 -4.38 0.05
C THR A 76 4.61 -5.10 0.70
N ASP A 77 5.47 -4.38 1.43
CA ASP A 77 6.59 -4.95 2.18
C ASP A 77 6.91 -4.05 3.39
N MET A 78 7.43 -4.64 4.46
CA MET A 78 7.80 -3.92 5.69
C MET A 78 9.01 -4.57 6.36
N LEU A 79 9.97 -3.72 6.73
CA LEU A 79 11.13 -4.07 7.51
C LEU A 79 10.98 -3.48 8.92
N LEU A 80 10.94 -4.38 9.89
CA LEU A 80 10.95 -4.03 11.32
C LEU A 80 12.41 -3.95 11.82
N PRO A 81 12.68 -3.10 12.82
CA PRO A 81 13.98 -3.05 13.47
C PRO A 81 14.20 -4.34 14.29
N GLU A 82 15.47 -4.75 14.45
CA GLU A 82 15.85 -5.97 15.20
C GLU A 82 15.61 -5.87 16.71
#